data_AF-A0ABC8RT73-F1
#
_entry.id   AF-A0ABC8RT73-F1
#
_cell.length_a   1.000
_cell.length_b   1.000
_cell.length_c   1.000
_cell.angle_alpha   90.00
_cell.angle_beta   90.00
_cell.angle_gamma   90.00
#
_symmetry.space_group_name_H-M   'P 1'
#
loop_
_entity.id
_entity.type
_entity.pdbx_description
1 polymer ?
#
loop_
_entity_poly.entity_id
_entity_poly.type
_entity_poly.pdbx_seq_one_letter_code
_entity_poly.pdbx_strand_id
1 'polypeptide(L)'
;MSPFTLAIISLFLAALWSFIYLRRIASPSITRKNGRRLPPGPRGLPVIGNLHMLGNLPHRRLHEMSKKYGPIMSLRLGHVPTIVVSSPAAAEIFLKTHDTVFASRPKVQAAEVLSYGTKGMAFTQYGPYWRNVRKFCTLELLSATKIESLSGMRREELGLLVESLKKAAAAREVVDVSEKVAGLIEDMTYRMLFGRSKDDRFDLKAVIQEALELAGAFNLSDYVPIFKPLDLQGFNRRFKAISKVLDQIMEVIINEHEQDASRGLQNHDKDFIDVMISLMNKSTNTHDQAKRLSWDAFGVNQRKIGGGSVSALLQLGVT
;
A
#
# COMPACT_ATOMS: atom_id res chain seq x y z
N MET A 1 -29.08 38.94 -22.72
CA MET A 1 -27.62 38.80 -22.49
C MET A 1 -26.91 39.86 -23.31
N SER A 2 -25.92 40.56 -22.77
CA SER A 2 -25.23 41.61 -23.54
C SER A 2 -24.42 40.98 -24.69
N PRO A 3 -24.27 41.66 -25.83
CA PRO A 3 -23.49 41.13 -26.96
C PRO A 3 -22.05 40.75 -26.55
N PHE A 4 -21.48 41.46 -25.57
CA PHE A 4 -20.19 41.13 -24.96
C PHE A 4 -20.17 39.76 -24.26
N THR A 5 -21.22 39.41 -23.50
CA THR A 5 -21.30 38.09 -22.84
C THR A 5 -21.39 36.95 -23.84
N LEU A 6 -22.11 37.12 -24.95
CA LEU A 6 -22.20 36.12 -26.01
C LEU A 6 -20.87 35.93 -26.75
N ALA A 7 -20.14 37.01 -27.01
CA ALA A 7 -18.81 36.95 -27.63
C ALA A 7 -17.80 36.20 -26.76
N ILE A 8 -17.81 36.44 -25.44
CA ILE A 8 -16.93 35.74 -24.49
C ILE A 8 -17.27 34.24 -24.44
N ILE A 9 -18.55 33.88 -24.38
CA ILE A 9 -18.99 32.47 -24.37
C ILE A 9 -18.58 31.78 -25.68
N SER A 10 -18.75 32.43 -26.83
CA SER A 10 -18.36 31.89 -28.13
C SER A 10 -16.85 31.67 -28.24
N LEU A 11 -16.04 32.61 -27.76
CA LEU A 11 -14.58 32.47 -27.72
C LEU A 11 -14.13 31.32 -26.83
N PHE A 12 -14.78 31.17 -25.66
CA PHE A 12 -14.47 30.08 -24.74
C PHE A 12 -14.84 28.72 -25.34
N LEU A 13 -16.00 28.61 -25.98
CA LEU A 13 -16.44 27.40 -26.69
C LEU A 13 -15.52 27.06 -27.86
N ALA A 14 -15.10 28.06 -28.66
CA ALA A 14 -14.18 27.86 -29.78
C ALA A 14 -12.78 27.45 -29.31
N ALA A 15 -12.26 28.05 -28.24
CA ALA A 15 -11.00 27.65 -27.62
C ALA A 15 -11.09 26.23 -27.04
N LEU A 16 -12.21 25.88 -26.39
CA LEU A 16 -12.46 24.53 -25.89
C LEU A 16 -12.54 23.51 -27.03
N TRP A 17 -13.25 23.83 -28.13
CA TRP A 17 -13.35 22.97 -29.30
C TRP A 17 -12.01 22.79 -30.01
N SER A 18 -11.24 23.86 -30.19
CA SER A 18 -9.90 23.84 -30.75
C SER A 18 -8.96 23.01 -29.88
N PHE A 19 -9.02 23.16 -28.55
CA PHE A 19 -8.25 22.35 -27.61
C PHE A 19 -8.64 20.87 -27.67
N ILE A 20 -9.93 20.54 -27.77
CA ILE A 20 -10.41 19.15 -27.92
C ILE A 20 -9.97 18.57 -29.27
N TYR A 21 -10.03 19.35 -30.35
CA TYR A 21 -9.63 18.95 -31.70
C TYR A 21 -8.11 18.72 -31.79
N LEU A 22 -7.32 19.67 -31.30
CA LEU A 22 -5.86 19.54 -31.18
C LEU A 22 -5.48 18.36 -30.29
N ARG A 23 -6.20 18.10 -29.19
CA ARG A 23 -5.97 16.91 -28.37
C ARG A 23 -6.47 15.61 -28.99
N ARG A 24 -7.43 15.62 -29.92
CA ARG A 24 -7.81 14.42 -30.69
C ARG A 24 -6.75 14.07 -31.72
N ILE A 25 -6.17 15.07 -32.37
CA ILE A 25 -5.07 14.90 -33.34
C ILE A 25 -3.76 14.54 -32.61
N ALA A 26 -3.48 15.22 -31.51
CA ALA A 26 -2.30 14.98 -30.67
C ALA A 26 -2.49 13.84 -29.67
N SER A 27 -3.70 13.26 -29.54
CA SER A 27 -3.87 12.01 -28.80
C SER A 27 -3.18 10.98 -29.64
N PRO A 28 -2.02 10.46 -29.20
CA PRO A 28 -1.36 9.43 -29.95
C PRO A 28 -2.39 8.31 -30.10
N SER A 29 -2.72 7.96 -31.35
CA SER A 29 -3.15 6.61 -31.62
C SER A 29 -2.14 5.74 -30.88
N ILE A 30 -2.63 4.82 -30.07
CA ILE A 30 -1.82 3.88 -29.29
C ILE A 30 -1.24 2.84 -30.29
N THR A 31 -0.44 3.34 -31.25
CA THR A 31 0.25 2.72 -32.38
C THR A 31 1.19 3.81 -32.91
N ARG A 32 2.53 3.73 -32.97
CA ARG A 32 3.53 2.67 -32.90
C ARG A 32 4.85 3.38 -32.59
N LYS A 33 5.66 2.88 -31.67
CA LYS A 33 7.12 2.89 -31.86
C LYS A 33 7.48 1.45 -32.22
N ASN A 34 7.97 1.22 -33.43
CA ASN A 34 8.59 -0.04 -33.89
C ASN A 34 7.66 -1.17 -34.42
N GLY A 35 6.51 -0.85 -35.02
CA GLY A 35 5.71 -1.84 -35.79
C GLY A 35 4.90 -2.85 -34.95
N ARG A 36 5.22 -3.03 -33.67
CA ARG A 36 4.51 -3.92 -32.74
C ARG A 36 3.17 -3.32 -32.33
N ARG A 37 2.11 -4.14 -32.41
CA ARG A 37 0.75 -3.77 -32.00
C ARG A 37 0.61 -4.00 -30.50
N LEU A 38 -0.04 -3.07 -29.80
CA LEU A 38 -0.42 -3.27 -28.42
C LEU A 38 -1.57 -4.29 -28.32
N PRO A 39 -1.74 -4.94 -27.16
CA PRO A 39 -2.91 -5.79 -26.92
C PRO A 39 -4.21 -5.03 -27.22
N PRO A 40 -5.27 -5.73 -27.69
CA PRO A 40 -6.57 -5.13 -27.99
C PRO A 40 -7.18 -4.42 -26.77
N GLY A 41 -8.10 -3.49 -26.97
CA GLY A 41 -8.78 -2.82 -25.87
C GLY A 41 -9.80 -1.77 -26.31
N PRO A 42 -10.69 -1.33 -25.40
CA PRO A 42 -11.67 -0.28 -25.68
C PRO A 42 -10.97 1.07 -25.92
N ARG A 43 -11.51 1.85 -26.88
CA ARG A 43 -11.02 3.21 -27.14
C ARG A 43 -11.36 4.12 -25.96
N GLY A 44 -10.35 4.75 -25.38
CA GLY A 44 -10.51 5.73 -24.29
C GLY A 44 -10.86 7.13 -24.80
N LEU A 45 -11.47 7.93 -23.92
CA LEU A 45 -11.74 9.35 -24.18
C LEU A 45 -10.44 10.20 -24.03
N PRO A 46 -10.37 11.39 -24.64
CA PRO A 46 -9.27 12.32 -24.37
C PRO A 46 -9.15 12.62 -22.88
N VAL A 47 -7.92 12.80 -22.39
CA VAL A 47 -7.57 13.15 -21.00
C VAL A 47 -7.83 12.04 -19.97
N ILE A 48 -9.08 11.55 -19.87
CA ILE A 48 -9.49 10.59 -18.85
C ILE A 48 -9.33 9.12 -19.29
N GLY A 49 -9.15 8.85 -20.57
CA GLY A 49 -9.00 7.50 -21.10
C GLY A 49 -10.24 6.63 -20.83
N ASN A 50 -10.04 5.44 -20.28
CA ASN A 50 -11.07 4.46 -19.96
C ASN A 50 -11.62 4.56 -18.52
N LEU A 51 -11.23 5.59 -17.73
CA LEU A 51 -11.66 5.74 -16.34
C LEU A 51 -13.18 5.73 -16.17
N HIS A 52 -13.90 6.41 -17.06
CA HIS A 52 -15.36 6.47 -17.10
C HIS A 52 -16.06 5.10 -17.27
N MET A 53 -15.33 4.05 -17.64
CA MET A 53 -15.88 2.72 -17.86
C MET A 53 -15.77 1.79 -16.64
N LEU A 54 -15.02 2.18 -15.59
CA LEU A 54 -14.72 1.30 -14.45
C LEU A 54 -15.85 1.17 -13.42
N GLY A 55 -16.69 2.21 -13.28
CA GLY A 55 -17.77 2.25 -12.29
C GLY A 55 -17.29 2.02 -10.85
N ASN A 56 -18.21 1.61 -9.97
CA ASN A 56 -17.93 1.40 -8.54
C ASN A 56 -17.19 0.09 -8.23
N LEU A 57 -17.26 -0.89 -9.13
CA LEU A 57 -16.61 -2.21 -8.99
C LEU A 57 -15.70 -2.46 -10.19
N PRO A 58 -14.50 -1.83 -10.24
CA PRO A 58 -13.60 -1.89 -11.38
C PRO A 58 -13.26 -3.33 -11.80
N HIS A 59 -13.01 -4.22 -10.85
CA HIS A 59 -12.67 -5.62 -11.13
C HIS A 59 -13.76 -6.36 -11.93
N ARG A 60 -15.05 -6.08 -11.70
CA ARG A 60 -16.15 -6.69 -12.47
C ARG A 60 -16.21 -6.14 -13.90
N ARG A 61 -16.08 -4.82 -14.06
CA ARG A 61 -16.04 -4.18 -15.39
C ARG A 61 -14.84 -4.64 -16.21
N LEU A 62 -13.68 -4.78 -15.58
CA LEU A 62 -12.48 -5.31 -16.22
C LEU A 62 -12.69 -6.76 -16.68
N HIS A 63 -13.35 -7.60 -15.88
CA HIS A 63 -13.69 -8.96 -16.28
C HIS A 63 -14.69 -9.01 -17.45
N GLU A 64 -15.72 -8.16 -17.45
CA GLU A 64 -16.65 -8.04 -18.59
C GLU A 64 -15.92 -7.64 -19.88
N MET A 65 -15.00 -6.67 -19.78
CA MET A 65 -14.17 -6.25 -20.92
C MET A 65 -13.23 -7.36 -21.38
N SER A 66 -12.63 -8.14 -20.46
CA SER A 66 -11.72 -9.23 -20.84
C SER A 66 -12.43 -10.33 -21.64
N LYS A 67 -13.72 -10.57 -21.42
CA LYS A 67 -14.51 -11.49 -22.25
C LYS A 67 -14.63 -11.02 -23.72
N LYS A 68 -14.56 -9.70 -23.95
CA LYS A 68 -14.68 -9.10 -25.29
C LYS A 68 -13.31 -8.88 -25.96
N TYR A 69 -12.33 -8.40 -25.21
CA TYR A 69 -11.02 -8.01 -25.75
C TYR A 69 -9.96 -9.10 -25.58
N GLY A 70 -10.21 -10.11 -24.76
CA GLY A 70 -9.32 -11.24 -24.55
C GLY A 70 -8.54 -11.18 -23.23
N PRO A 71 -7.69 -12.20 -22.99
CA PRO A 71 -7.02 -12.41 -21.70
C PRO A 71 -5.91 -11.41 -21.37
N ILE A 72 -5.43 -10.67 -22.37
CA ILE A 72 -4.49 -9.57 -22.22
C ILE A 72 -5.06 -8.39 -23.02
N MET A 73 -5.40 -7.30 -22.34
CA MET A 73 -5.98 -6.12 -22.98
C MET A 73 -5.31 -4.82 -22.51
N SER A 74 -5.35 -3.81 -23.36
CA SER A 74 -4.79 -2.49 -23.09
C SER A 74 -5.88 -1.50 -22.71
N LEU A 75 -5.64 -0.74 -21.65
CA LEU A 75 -6.43 0.40 -21.21
C LEU A 75 -5.52 1.62 -21.04
N ARG A 76 -6.15 2.78 -20.93
CA ARG A 76 -5.51 4.03 -20.53
C ARG A 76 -6.31 4.62 -19.37
N LEU A 77 -5.75 4.62 -18.17
CA LEU A 77 -6.40 5.23 -17.00
C LEU A 77 -5.89 6.67 -16.86
N GLY A 78 -6.66 7.64 -17.33
CA GLY A 78 -6.19 9.03 -17.45
C GLY A 78 -5.03 9.14 -18.43
N HIS A 79 -3.82 9.39 -17.92
CA HIS A 79 -2.56 9.44 -18.68
C HIS A 79 -1.69 8.20 -18.48
N VAL A 80 -2.15 7.22 -17.67
CA VAL A 80 -1.38 6.03 -17.32
C VAL A 80 -1.78 4.87 -18.25
N PRO A 81 -0.86 4.34 -19.09
CA PRO A 81 -1.10 3.11 -19.82
C PRO A 81 -1.23 1.92 -18.86
N THR A 82 -2.20 1.05 -19.08
CA THR A 82 -2.51 -0.06 -18.19
C THR A 82 -2.74 -1.32 -19.00
N ILE A 83 -2.08 -2.41 -18.62
CA ILE A 83 -2.33 -3.74 -19.18
C ILE A 83 -3.13 -4.53 -18.15
N VAL A 84 -4.23 -5.13 -18.61
CA VAL A 84 -5.08 -5.98 -17.79
C VAL A 84 -4.87 -7.42 -18.23
N VAL A 85 -4.61 -8.28 -17.24
CA VAL A 85 -4.37 -9.71 -17.40
C VAL A 85 -5.50 -10.47 -16.71
N SER A 86 -6.16 -11.38 -17.44
CA SER A 86 -7.43 -11.99 -16.99
C SER A 86 -7.53 -13.49 -17.28
N SER A 87 -6.39 -14.19 -17.36
CA SER A 87 -6.36 -15.67 -17.41
C SER A 87 -5.16 -16.21 -16.64
N PRO A 88 -5.21 -17.44 -16.12
CA PRO A 88 -4.07 -18.07 -15.43
C PRO A 88 -2.83 -18.18 -16.33
N ALA A 89 -3.00 -18.61 -17.58
CA ALA A 89 -1.90 -18.73 -18.54
C ALA A 89 -1.22 -17.37 -18.82
N ALA A 90 -2.01 -16.30 -18.95
CA ALA A 90 -1.45 -14.96 -19.09
C ALA A 90 -0.81 -14.47 -17.79
N ALA A 91 -1.39 -14.76 -16.63
CA ALA A 91 -0.80 -14.39 -15.34
C ALA A 91 0.55 -15.07 -15.11
N GLU A 92 0.71 -16.34 -15.51
CA GLU A 92 1.98 -17.06 -15.41
C GLU A 92 3.10 -16.35 -16.19
N ILE A 93 2.80 -15.83 -17.39
CA ILE A 93 3.78 -15.09 -18.19
C ILE A 93 4.31 -13.86 -17.43
N PHE A 94 3.44 -13.10 -16.78
CA PHE A 94 3.82 -11.84 -16.11
C PHE A 94 4.36 -12.05 -14.70
N LEU A 95 3.84 -13.03 -13.95
CA LEU A 95 4.13 -13.23 -12.53
C LEU A 95 5.17 -14.33 -12.27
N LYS A 96 5.55 -15.11 -13.30
CA LYS A 96 6.57 -16.17 -13.19
C LYS A 96 7.59 -16.12 -14.31
N THR A 97 7.17 -16.17 -15.59
CA THR A 97 8.12 -16.24 -16.72
C THR A 97 8.94 -14.96 -16.88
N HIS A 98 8.31 -13.80 -16.69
CA HIS A 98 8.92 -12.48 -16.78
C HIS A 98 8.73 -11.66 -15.49
N ASP A 99 8.67 -12.35 -14.36
CA ASP A 99 8.38 -11.77 -13.04
C ASP A 99 9.26 -10.56 -12.70
N THR A 100 10.56 -10.65 -12.95
CA THR A 100 11.55 -9.59 -12.69
C THR A 100 11.31 -8.33 -13.52
N VAL A 101 10.80 -8.47 -14.75
CA VAL A 101 10.46 -7.35 -15.65
C VAL A 101 9.24 -6.59 -15.11
N PHE A 102 8.27 -7.32 -14.56
CA PHE A 102 7.02 -6.77 -14.04
C PHE A 102 6.99 -6.61 -12.51
N ALA A 103 8.12 -6.84 -11.83
CA ALA A 103 8.19 -6.82 -10.37
C ALA A 103 8.04 -5.40 -9.77
N SER A 104 8.31 -4.36 -10.57
CA SER A 104 8.26 -2.97 -10.09
C SER A 104 6.82 -2.47 -9.89
N ARG A 105 6.61 -1.69 -8.82
CA ARG A 105 5.32 -1.07 -8.52
C ARG A 105 5.18 0.31 -9.16
N PRO A 106 3.97 0.70 -9.60
CA PRO A 106 3.72 2.05 -10.08
C PRO A 106 3.85 3.05 -8.94
N LYS A 107 4.35 4.25 -9.24
CA LYS A 107 4.44 5.34 -8.27
C LYS A 107 3.04 5.92 -8.06
N VAL A 108 2.50 5.74 -6.87
CA VAL A 108 1.20 6.28 -6.45
C VAL A 108 1.39 7.27 -5.30
N GLN A 109 0.50 8.24 -5.18
CA GLN A 109 0.57 9.29 -4.16
C GLN A 109 0.55 8.73 -2.74
N ALA A 110 -0.21 7.66 -2.50
CA ALA A 110 -0.24 6.96 -1.22
C ALA A 110 1.17 6.53 -0.78
N ALA A 111 1.94 5.96 -1.70
CA ALA A 111 3.32 5.54 -1.43
C ALA A 111 4.20 6.75 -1.10
N GLU A 112 4.10 7.82 -1.89
CA GLU A 112 4.92 9.03 -1.73
C GLU A 112 4.80 9.63 -0.32
N VAL A 113 3.60 9.60 0.26
CA VAL A 113 3.35 10.16 1.59
C VAL A 113 3.57 9.13 2.69
N LEU A 114 2.97 7.94 2.59
CA LEU A 114 3.00 6.93 3.67
C LEU A 114 4.32 6.16 3.76
N SER A 115 5.12 6.15 2.68
CA SER A 115 6.39 5.40 2.59
C SER A 115 7.59 6.33 2.42
N TYR A 116 7.51 7.56 2.96
CA TYR A 116 8.57 8.58 2.92
C TYR A 116 9.23 8.68 1.54
N GLY A 117 8.40 8.77 0.49
CA GLY A 117 8.79 8.60 -0.91
C GLY A 117 8.46 7.22 -1.47
N THR A 118 9.44 6.49 -1.98
CA THR A 118 9.23 5.12 -2.53
C THR A 118 9.93 4.07 -1.70
N LYS A 119 10.06 4.34 -0.40
CA LYS A 119 10.86 3.56 0.52
C LYS A 119 9.98 2.65 1.40
N GLY A 120 9.92 1.37 1.04
CA GLY A 120 9.07 0.36 1.69
C GLY A 120 9.16 -1.00 0.99
N MET A 121 8.20 -1.90 1.24
CA MET A 121 8.11 -3.20 0.55
C MET A 121 6.99 -3.26 -0.49
N ALA A 122 5.80 -2.69 -0.20
CA ALA A 122 4.61 -2.91 -1.03
C ALA A 122 4.51 -2.01 -2.26
N PHE A 123 5.04 -0.79 -2.21
CA PHE A 123 4.94 0.21 -3.28
C PHE A 123 6.28 0.60 -3.90
N THR A 124 7.35 -0.12 -3.55
CA THR A 124 8.71 0.18 -4.03
C THR A 124 8.99 -0.49 -5.37
N GLN A 125 9.83 0.17 -6.17
CA GLN A 125 10.34 -0.40 -7.42
C GLN A 125 11.27 -1.58 -7.13
N TYR A 126 11.26 -2.57 -8.01
CA TYR A 126 12.13 -3.73 -7.84
C TYR A 126 13.59 -3.32 -7.99
N GLY A 127 14.44 -3.77 -7.08
CA GLY A 127 15.85 -3.42 -7.06
C GLY A 127 16.58 -3.99 -5.85
N PRO A 128 17.89 -3.71 -5.70
CA PRO A 128 18.70 -4.17 -4.56
C PRO A 128 18.06 -3.82 -3.21
N TYR A 129 17.53 -2.61 -3.09
CA TYR A 129 16.83 -2.15 -1.91
C TYR A 129 15.63 -3.04 -1.54
N TRP A 130 14.66 -3.22 -2.45
CA TRP A 130 13.48 -4.03 -2.21
C TRP A 130 13.84 -5.48 -1.86
N ARG A 131 14.87 -6.04 -2.53
CA ARG A 131 15.35 -7.40 -2.24
C ARG A 131 15.88 -7.53 -0.82
N ASN A 132 16.64 -6.54 -0.34
CA ASN A 132 17.18 -6.55 1.02
C ASN A 132 16.07 -6.46 2.07
N VAL A 133 15.09 -5.58 1.86
CA VAL A 133 13.94 -5.40 2.76
C VAL A 133 13.08 -6.65 2.80
N ARG A 134 12.76 -7.22 1.64
CA ARG A 134 11.99 -8.48 1.56
C ARG A 134 12.74 -9.62 2.25
N LYS A 135 14.05 -9.77 1.98
CA LYS A 135 14.88 -10.80 2.64
C LYS A 135 14.86 -10.63 4.16
N PHE A 136 15.00 -9.40 4.65
CA PHE A 136 14.96 -9.09 6.07
C PHE A 136 13.64 -9.52 6.70
N CYS A 137 12.50 -9.06 6.19
CA CYS A 137 11.19 -9.46 6.74
C CYS A 137 10.95 -10.98 6.63
N THR A 138 11.38 -11.61 5.55
CA THR A 138 11.28 -13.06 5.42
C THR A 138 12.09 -13.80 6.49
N LEU A 139 13.29 -13.34 6.83
CA LEU A 139 14.12 -14.00 7.84
C LEU A 139 13.61 -13.74 9.26
N GLU A 140 13.29 -12.48 9.57
CA GLU A 140 13.02 -12.05 10.95
C GLU A 140 11.55 -12.13 11.37
N LEU A 141 10.62 -12.23 10.42
CA LEU A 141 9.17 -12.32 10.70
C LEU A 141 8.52 -13.57 10.13
N LEU A 142 8.80 -13.88 8.87
CA LEU A 142 8.02 -14.85 8.09
C LEU A 142 8.75 -16.20 7.91
N SER A 143 9.87 -16.43 8.59
CA SER A 143 10.62 -17.67 8.50
C SER A 143 9.94 -18.77 9.30
N ALA A 144 10.05 -20.02 8.85
CA ALA A 144 9.48 -21.16 9.58
C ALA A 144 9.97 -21.21 11.03
N THR A 145 11.26 -20.90 11.26
CA THR A 145 11.84 -20.83 12.61
C THR A 145 11.19 -19.74 13.47
N LYS A 146 10.99 -18.53 12.93
CA LYS A 146 10.33 -17.45 13.69
C LYS A 146 8.86 -17.77 13.94
N ILE A 147 8.16 -18.30 12.94
CA ILE A 147 6.77 -18.75 13.10
C ILE A 147 6.69 -19.82 14.20
N GLU A 148 7.63 -20.75 14.26
CA GLU A 148 7.65 -21.78 15.31
C GLU A 148 7.96 -21.19 16.69
N SER A 149 8.90 -20.25 16.81
CA SER A 149 9.16 -19.57 18.09
C SER A 149 7.93 -18.84 18.65
N LEU A 150 7.04 -18.39 17.77
CA LEU A 150 5.80 -17.70 18.12
C LEU A 150 4.62 -18.66 18.39
N SER A 151 4.83 -19.97 18.33
CA SER A 151 3.75 -20.96 18.51
C SER A 151 3.13 -20.92 19.90
N GLY A 152 3.93 -20.65 20.93
CA GLY A 152 3.47 -20.46 22.32
C GLY A 152 2.46 -19.32 22.42
N MET A 153 2.84 -18.13 21.95
CA MET A 153 1.98 -16.95 21.92
C MET A 153 0.69 -17.19 21.12
N ARG A 154 0.80 -17.78 19.91
CA ARG A 154 -0.41 -18.04 19.11
C ARG A 154 -1.38 -19.00 19.79
N ARG A 155 -0.86 -20.00 20.50
CA ARG A 155 -1.67 -20.97 21.25
C ARG A 155 -2.36 -20.32 22.44
N GLU A 156 -1.67 -19.40 23.11
CA GLU A 156 -2.24 -18.60 24.21
C GLU A 156 -3.42 -17.74 23.70
N GLU A 157 -3.20 -16.92 22.67
CA GLU A 157 -4.23 -16.06 22.07
C GLU A 157 -5.44 -16.86 21.56
N LEU A 158 -5.18 -17.99 20.88
CA LEU A 158 -6.24 -18.89 20.43
C LEU A 158 -7.01 -19.49 21.61
N GLY A 159 -6.31 -19.83 22.70
CA GLY A 159 -6.91 -20.33 23.94
C GLY A 159 -7.90 -19.33 24.54
N LEU A 160 -7.53 -18.05 24.60
CA LEU A 160 -8.39 -16.96 25.08
C LEU A 160 -9.65 -16.82 24.23
N LEU A 161 -9.52 -16.87 22.90
CA LEU A 161 -10.67 -16.85 22.00
C LEU A 161 -11.60 -18.05 22.25
N VAL A 162 -11.06 -19.26 22.32
CA VAL A 162 -11.85 -20.48 22.57
C VAL A 162 -12.57 -20.40 23.91
N GLU A 163 -11.93 -19.90 24.95
CA GLU A 163 -12.56 -19.69 26.25
C GLU A 163 -13.68 -18.65 26.19
N SER A 164 -13.47 -17.53 25.49
CA SER A 164 -14.50 -16.51 25.25
C SER A 164 -15.72 -17.10 24.54
N LEU A 165 -15.50 -17.91 23.50
CA LEU A 165 -16.58 -18.57 22.76
C LEU A 165 -17.33 -19.61 23.62
N LYS A 166 -16.62 -20.36 24.49
CA LYS A 166 -17.27 -21.29 25.44
C LYS A 166 -18.16 -20.55 26.43
N LYS A 167 -17.73 -19.40 26.95
CA LYS A 167 -18.53 -18.56 27.85
C LYS A 167 -19.78 -18.04 27.16
N ALA A 168 -19.65 -17.50 25.94
CA ALA A 168 -20.78 -17.04 25.15
C ALA A 168 -21.77 -18.18 24.83
N ALA A 169 -21.26 -19.36 24.48
CA ALA A 169 -22.10 -20.54 24.23
C ALA A 169 -22.86 -21.00 25.48
N ALA A 170 -22.22 -20.99 26.65
CA ALA A 170 -22.87 -21.31 27.93
C ALA A 170 -23.98 -20.31 28.27
N ALA A 171 -23.78 -19.03 27.94
CA ALA A 171 -24.77 -17.97 28.06
C ALA A 171 -25.83 -17.98 26.93
N ARG A 172 -25.68 -18.85 25.91
CA ARG A 172 -26.51 -18.90 24.70
C ARG A 172 -26.54 -17.57 23.93
N GLU A 173 -25.44 -16.84 23.96
CA GLU A 173 -25.27 -15.58 23.24
C GLU A 173 -24.98 -15.82 21.75
N VAL A 174 -25.54 -14.96 20.90
CA VAL A 174 -25.19 -14.91 19.47
C VAL A 174 -23.88 -14.15 19.33
N VAL A 175 -22.93 -14.73 18.60
CA VAL A 175 -21.58 -14.15 18.43
C VAL A 175 -21.29 -13.93 16.96
N ASP A 176 -20.72 -12.76 16.63
CA ASP A 176 -20.08 -12.52 15.35
C ASP A 176 -18.69 -13.16 15.33
N VAL A 177 -18.56 -14.29 14.61
CA VAL A 177 -17.29 -15.01 14.50
C VAL A 177 -16.25 -14.22 13.70
N SER A 178 -16.68 -13.41 12.72
CA SER A 178 -15.76 -12.59 11.94
C SER A 178 -15.12 -11.51 12.79
N GLU A 179 -15.89 -10.87 13.66
CA GLU A 179 -15.36 -9.90 14.64
C GLU A 179 -14.35 -10.57 15.59
N LYS A 180 -14.71 -11.75 16.14
CA LYS A 180 -13.83 -12.49 17.06
C LYS A 180 -12.52 -12.93 16.42
N VAL A 181 -12.55 -13.42 15.18
CA VAL A 181 -11.33 -13.81 14.44
C VAL A 181 -10.51 -12.58 14.06
N ALA A 182 -11.14 -11.47 13.67
CA ALA A 182 -10.43 -10.23 13.40
C ALA A 182 -9.72 -9.70 14.65
N GLY A 183 -10.37 -9.76 15.82
CA GLY A 183 -9.77 -9.43 17.11
C GLY A 183 -8.57 -10.32 17.44
N LEU A 184 -8.68 -11.64 17.22
CA LEU A 184 -7.57 -12.57 17.41
C LEU A 184 -6.35 -12.23 16.54
N ILE A 185 -6.57 -11.98 15.25
CA ILE A 185 -5.50 -11.61 14.31
C ILE A 185 -4.83 -10.30 14.74
N GLU A 186 -5.65 -9.34 15.18
CA GLU A 186 -5.17 -8.07 15.71
C GLU A 186 -4.29 -8.30 16.95
N ASP A 187 -4.78 -9.01 17.96
CA ASP A 187 -4.04 -9.29 19.21
C ASP A 187 -2.72 -10.02 18.94
N MET A 188 -2.74 -11.04 18.09
CA MET A 188 -1.51 -11.72 17.64
C MET A 188 -0.55 -10.76 16.93
N THR A 189 -1.05 -9.90 16.04
CA THR A 189 -0.22 -8.95 15.29
C THR A 189 0.46 -7.95 16.23
N TYR A 190 -0.26 -7.43 17.22
CA TYR A 190 0.31 -6.52 18.22
C TYR A 190 1.43 -7.18 19.01
N ARG A 191 1.23 -8.42 19.49
CA ARG A 191 2.26 -9.15 20.23
C ARG A 191 3.46 -9.52 19.36
N MET A 192 3.24 -9.92 18.11
CA MET A 192 4.32 -10.27 17.18
C MET A 192 5.19 -9.06 16.82
N LEU A 193 4.57 -7.91 16.60
CA LEU A 193 5.27 -6.74 16.07
C LEU A 193 5.80 -5.85 17.17
N PHE A 194 5.09 -5.71 18.28
CA PHE A 194 5.40 -4.72 19.32
C PHE A 194 5.64 -5.32 20.71
N GLY A 195 5.61 -6.65 20.85
CA GLY A 195 5.85 -7.33 22.12
C GLY A 195 4.77 -7.11 23.18
N ARG A 196 3.62 -6.51 22.82
CA ARG A 196 2.60 -6.01 23.75
C ARG A 196 1.19 -6.16 23.22
N SER A 197 0.20 -6.00 24.10
CA SER A 197 -1.22 -5.93 23.72
C SER A 197 -1.59 -4.53 23.21
N LYS A 198 -2.83 -4.39 22.73
CA LYS A 198 -3.46 -3.09 22.40
C LYS A 198 -3.29 -2.09 23.54
N ASP A 199 -3.16 -0.82 23.17
CA ASP A 199 -3.04 0.30 24.10
C ASP A 199 -4.12 1.32 23.79
N ASP A 200 -4.97 1.55 24.79
CA ASP A 200 -6.12 2.44 24.69
C ASP A 200 -5.72 3.91 24.44
N ARG A 201 -4.43 4.27 24.59
CA ARG A 201 -3.91 5.59 24.22
C ARG A 201 -3.96 5.85 22.71
N PHE A 202 -3.99 4.81 21.87
CA PHE A 202 -3.99 4.96 20.41
C PHE A 202 -4.78 3.88 19.67
N ASP A 203 -5.65 4.32 18.75
CA ASP A 203 -6.42 3.46 17.86
C ASP A 203 -5.66 3.17 16.56
N LEU A 204 -4.59 2.38 16.66
CA LEU A 204 -3.76 2.03 15.50
C LEU A 204 -4.56 1.25 14.43
N LYS A 205 -5.54 0.43 14.84
CA LYS A 205 -6.42 -0.30 13.91
C LYS A 205 -7.19 0.65 13.01
N ALA A 206 -7.90 1.64 13.57
CA ALA A 206 -8.65 2.59 12.78
C ALA A 206 -7.74 3.39 11.85
N VAL A 207 -6.55 3.77 12.30
CA VAL A 207 -5.57 4.50 11.49
C VAL A 207 -5.06 3.65 10.32
N ILE A 208 -4.75 2.37 10.55
CA ILE A 208 -4.36 1.43 9.48
C ILE A 208 -5.52 1.21 8.51
N GLN A 209 -6.74 1.02 9.01
CA GLN A 209 -7.92 0.83 8.17
C GLN A 209 -8.16 2.05 7.26
N GLU A 210 -8.10 3.27 7.81
CA GLU A 210 -8.23 4.49 7.03
C GLU A 210 -7.12 4.60 5.96
N ALA A 211 -5.89 4.24 6.32
CA ALA A 211 -4.76 4.25 5.39
C ALA A 211 -4.98 3.27 4.21
N LEU A 212 -5.48 2.06 4.50
CA LEU A 212 -5.77 1.04 3.50
C LEU A 212 -6.95 1.42 2.61
N GLU A 213 -8.02 1.98 3.19
CA GLU A 213 -9.17 2.48 2.45
C GLU A 213 -8.77 3.59 1.48
N LEU A 214 -7.97 4.56 1.94
CA LEU A 214 -7.47 5.64 1.09
C LEU A 214 -6.49 5.15 0.02
N ALA A 215 -5.59 4.22 0.37
CA ALA A 215 -4.63 3.66 -0.58
C ALA A 215 -5.31 2.82 -1.68
N GLY A 216 -6.43 2.16 -1.36
CA GLY A 216 -7.25 1.40 -2.30
C GLY A 216 -8.27 2.23 -3.09
N ALA A 217 -8.56 3.45 -2.64
CA ALA A 217 -9.54 4.32 -3.29
C ALA A 217 -9.04 4.88 -4.63
N PHE A 218 -10.00 5.19 -5.51
CA PHE A 218 -9.70 5.88 -6.76
C PHE A 218 -9.14 7.28 -6.48
N ASN A 219 -7.91 7.54 -6.93
CA ASN A 219 -7.26 8.85 -6.81
C ASN A 219 -7.00 9.47 -8.18
N LEU A 220 -7.73 10.54 -8.51
CA LEU A 220 -7.60 11.28 -9.75
C LEU A 220 -6.17 11.80 -9.99
N SER A 221 -5.47 12.16 -8.92
CA SER A 221 -4.10 12.69 -8.99
C SER A 221 -3.10 11.66 -9.53
N ASP A 222 -3.34 10.37 -9.32
CA ASP A 222 -2.49 9.28 -9.80
C ASP A 222 -2.65 9.03 -11.31
N TYR A 223 -3.81 9.38 -11.87
CA TYR A 223 -4.11 9.16 -13.29
C TYR A 223 -4.01 10.43 -14.13
N VAL A 224 -4.20 11.61 -13.53
CA VAL A 224 -4.24 12.90 -14.22
C VAL A 224 -3.36 13.92 -13.47
N PRO A 225 -2.03 13.89 -13.70
CA PRO A 225 -1.05 14.62 -12.87
C PRO A 225 -1.24 16.14 -12.80
N ILE A 226 -1.91 16.75 -13.79
CA ILE A 226 -2.20 18.20 -13.77
C ILE A 226 -3.06 18.62 -12.57
N PHE A 227 -3.86 17.70 -12.02
CA PHE A 227 -4.70 17.96 -10.85
C PHE A 227 -4.01 17.64 -9.51
N LYS A 228 -2.80 17.04 -9.53
CA LYS A 228 -2.06 16.67 -8.33
C LYS A 228 -1.86 17.83 -7.33
N PRO A 229 -1.53 19.07 -7.75
CA PRO A 229 -1.37 20.19 -6.82
C PRO A 229 -2.67 20.66 -6.17
N LEU A 230 -3.82 20.38 -6.77
CA LEU A 230 -5.12 20.85 -6.29
C LEU A 230 -5.70 19.99 -5.16
N ASP A 231 -5.22 18.73 -5.03
CA ASP A 231 -5.73 17.76 -4.05
C ASP A 231 -7.27 17.71 -4.00
N LEU A 232 -7.91 17.61 -5.17
CA LEU A 232 -9.38 17.75 -5.32
C LEU A 232 -10.19 16.78 -4.45
N GLN A 233 -9.62 15.62 -4.11
CA GLN A 233 -10.24 14.60 -3.25
C GLN A 233 -9.76 14.67 -1.79
N GLY A 234 -8.83 15.56 -1.46
CA GLY A 234 -8.26 15.71 -0.11
C GLY A 234 -7.37 14.55 0.35
N PHE A 235 -7.01 13.63 -0.55
CA PHE A 235 -6.26 12.42 -0.21
C PHE A 235 -4.86 12.75 0.31
N ASN A 236 -4.17 13.71 -0.31
CA ASN A 236 -2.83 14.09 0.13
C ASN A 236 -2.86 14.63 1.57
N ARG A 237 -3.84 15.49 1.88
CA ARG A 237 -4.03 16.00 3.25
C ARG A 237 -4.32 14.88 4.25
N ARG A 238 -5.18 13.93 3.90
CA ARG A 238 -5.51 12.78 4.77
C ARG A 238 -4.32 11.86 4.98
N PHE A 239 -3.59 11.49 3.93
CA PHE A 239 -2.37 10.68 4.05
C PHE A 239 -1.32 11.34 4.96
N LYS A 240 -1.16 12.68 4.90
CA LYS A 240 -0.25 13.40 5.80
C LYS A 240 -0.71 13.36 7.26
N ALA A 241 -2.01 13.45 7.50
CA ALA A 241 -2.56 13.34 8.86
C ALA A 241 -2.33 11.93 9.42
N ILE A 242 -2.61 10.91 8.63
CA ILE A 242 -2.37 9.49 8.96
C ILE A 242 -0.88 9.24 9.24
N SER A 243 0.01 9.67 8.35
CA SER A 243 1.46 9.54 8.53
C SER A 243 1.92 10.18 9.83
N LYS A 244 1.43 11.37 10.18
CA LYS A 244 1.76 12.03 11.45
C LYS A 244 1.29 11.25 12.68
N VAL A 245 0.07 10.68 12.64
CA VAL A 245 -0.45 9.88 13.76
C VAL A 245 0.37 8.60 13.92
N LEU A 246 0.68 7.93 12.81
CA LEU A 246 1.49 6.72 12.82
C LEU A 246 2.92 6.99 13.30
N ASP A 247 3.53 8.12 12.93
CA ASP A 247 4.83 8.56 13.45
C ASP A 247 4.81 8.68 14.98
N GLN A 248 3.76 9.31 15.53
CA GLN A 248 3.63 9.51 16.98
C GLN A 248 3.47 8.20 17.74
N ILE A 249 2.64 7.29 17.22
CA ILE A 249 2.44 5.95 17.82
C ILE A 249 3.77 5.18 17.81
N MET A 250 4.46 5.17 16.68
CA MET A 250 5.72 4.45 16.55
C MET A 250 6.82 5.03 17.43
N GLU A 251 6.90 6.36 17.57
CA GLU A 251 7.85 7.02 18.46
C GLU A 251 7.63 6.61 19.93
N VAL A 252 6.38 6.52 20.40
CA VAL A 252 6.07 6.03 21.75
C VAL A 252 6.54 4.59 21.92
N ILE A 253 6.17 3.71 20.99
CA ILE A 253 6.51 2.28 21.06
C ILE A 253 8.02 2.08 21.07
N ILE A 254 8.76 2.74 20.16
CA ILE A 254 10.22 2.58 20.07
C ILE A 254 10.91 3.10 21.35
N ASN A 255 10.50 4.26 21.85
CA ASN A 255 11.08 4.84 23.07
C ASN A 255 10.88 3.92 24.29
N GLU A 256 9.72 3.25 24.39
CA GLU A 256 9.46 2.27 25.45
C GLU A 256 10.41 1.06 25.35
N HIS A 257 10.62 0.51 24.15
CA HIS A 257 11.56 -0.60 23.93
C HIS A 257 13.02 -0.22 24.25
N GLU A 258 13.45 0.99 23.85
CA GLU A 258 14.80 1.48 24.17
C GLU A 258 15.03 1.64 25.68
N GLN A 259 14.01 2.11 26.41
CA GLN A 259 14.06 2.23 27.87
C GLN A 259 14.11 0.86 28.55
N ASP A 260 13.31 -0.10 28.10
CA ASP A 260 13.28 -1.45 28.66
C ASP A 260 14.59 -2.21 28.40
N ALA A 261 15.17 -2.05 27.21
CA ALA A 261 16.50 -2.55 26.88
C ALA A 261 17.58 -1.95 27.80
N SER A 262 17.51 -0.64 28.08
CA SER A 262 18.47 0.05 28.96
C SER A 262 18.35 -0.37 30.43
N ARG A 263 17.16 -0.78 30.86
CA ARG A 263 16.87 -1.26 32.23
C ARG A 263 17.16 -2.75 32.43
N GLY A 264 17.55 -3.48 31.38
CA GLY A 264 17.79 -4.92 31.45
C GLY A 264 16.52 -5.74 31.66
N LEU A 265 15.34 -5.20 31.34
CA LEU A 265 14.04 -5.84 31.53
C LEU A 265 13.65 -6.79 30.38
N GLN A 266 14.60 -7.17 29.50
CA GLN A 266 14.38 -8.08 28.37
C GLN A 266 14.24 -9.56 28.82
N ASN A 267 13.27 -9.84 29.68
CA ASN A 267 12.90 -11.20 30.10
C ASN A 267 11.87 -11.85 29.15
N HIS A 268 11.57 -11.22 28.01
CA HIS A 268 10.62 -11.71 27.01
C HIS A 268 11.31 -12.06 25.69
N ASP A 269 10.68 -12.93 24.90
CA ASP A 269 11.13 -13.27 23.55
C ASP A 269 11.13 -12.01 22.67
N LYS A 270 12.27 -11.71 22.03
CA LYS A 270 12.42 -10.51 21.19
C LYS A 270 11.34 -10.42 20.11
N ASP A 271 10.58 -9.33 20.16
CA ASP A 271 9.65 -8.96 19.10
C ASP A 271 10.37 -8.34 17.89
N PHE A 272 9.57 -7.88 16.91
CA PHE A 272 10.11 -7.30 15.70
C PHE A 272 10.83 -5.95 15.93
N ILE A 273 10.31 -5.08 16.79
CA ILE A 273 10.95 -3.80 17.12
C ILE A 273 12.27 -4.05 17.85
N ASP A 274 12.35 -5.00 18.77
CA ASP A 274 13.59 -5.41 19.43
C ASP A 274 14.65 -5.90 18.43
N VAL A 275 14.24 -6.72 17.46
CA VAL A 275 15.12 -7.20 16.40
C VAL A 275 15.62 -6.01 15.55
N MET A 276 14.73 -5.07 15.22
CA MET A 276 15.10 -3.85 14.52
C MET A 276 16.10 -3.01 15.33
N ILE A 277 15.82 -2.69 16.59
CA ILE A 277 16.73 -1.90 17.45
C ILE A 277 18.09 -2.60 17.61
N SER A 278 18.11 -3.92 17.84
CA SER A 278 19.35 -4.69 17.98
C SER A 278 20.22 -4.62 16.72
N LEU A 279 19.60 -4.67 15.55
CA LEU A 279 20.31 -4.55 14.28
C LEU A 279 20.78 -3.11 14.03
N MET A 280 20.02 -2.10 14.46
CA MET A 280 20.45 -0.69 14.38
C MET A 280 21.77 -0.51 15.12
N ASN A 281 21.81 -0.95 16.39
CA ASN A 281 22.98 -0.85 17.26
C ASN A 281 24.19 -1.65 16.76
N LYS A 282 23.98 -2.77 16.05
CA LYS A 282 25.06 -3.51 15.40
C LYS A 282 25.58 -2.80 14.14
N SER A 283 24.70 -2.19 13.36
CA SER A 283 25.06 -1.54 12.08
C SER A 283 25.74 -0.17 12.23
N THR A 284 25.49 0.55 13.32
CA THR A 284 26.31 1.73 13.69
C THR A 284 27.76 1.37 13.94
N ASN A 285 28.03 0.12 14.33
CA ASN A 285 29.37 -0.42 14.57
C ASN A 285 30.00 -1.12 13.34
N THR A 286 29.28 -1.34 12.23
CA THR A 286 29.82 -2.06 11.05
C THR A 286 29.45 -1.38 9.72
N HIS A 287 30.40 -1.27 8.78
CA HIS A 287 30.20 -0.69 7.43
C HIS A 287 29.43 -1.61 6.46
N ASP A 288 28.30 -2.17 6.88
CA ASP A 288 27.51 -3.10 6.06
C ASP A 288 26.40 -2.36 5.27
N GLN A 289 26.61 -2.15 3.98
CA GLN A 289 25.67 -1.45 3.08
C GLN A 289 24.31 -2.16 2.96
N ALA A 290 24.26 -3.49 3.09
CA ALA A 290 23.01 -4.23 2.95
C ALA A 290 22.03 -3.93 4.10
N LYS A 291 22.56 -3.77 5.32
CA LYS A 291 21.81 -3.36 6.51
C LYS A 291 21.37 -1.90 6.41
N ARG A 292 22.24 -1.01 5.91
CA ARG A 292 21.89 0.40 5.62
C ARG A 292 20.73 0.56 4.64
N LEU A 293 20.63 -0.30 3.63
CA LEU A 293 19.53 -0.28 2.67
C LEU A 293 18.23 -0.85 3.24
N SER A 294 18.25 -1.83 4.16
CA SER A 294 17.02 -2.22 4.86
C SER A 294 16.50 -1.08 5.75
N TRP A 295 17.38 -0.27 6.34
CA TRP A 295 17.02 0.87 7.18
C TRP A 295 16.24 1.97 6.48
N ASP A 296 16.63 2.31 5.26
CA ASP A 296 15.92 3.29 4.46
C ASP A 296 14.45 2.88 4.20
N ALA A 297 14.12 1.57 4.24
CA ALA A 297 12.75 1.05 4.05
C ALA A 297 11.83 1.16 5.21
N PHE A 298 12.41 1.37 6.37
CA PHE A 298 11.69 1.67 7.58
C PHE A 298 11.83 3.15 7.92
N GLY A 299 12.16 4.03 6.95
CA GLY A 299 12.00 5.49 7.05
C GLY A 299 12.68 6.19 8.24
N VAL A 300 13.57 5.50 8.97
CA VAL A 300 14.30 6.06 10.11
C VAL A 300 15.49 6.85 9.58
N ASN A 301 15.25 8.11 9.19
CA ASN A 301 16.36 9.02 8.89
C ASN A 301 17.08 9.36 10.21
N GLN A 302 18.41 9.48 10.18
CA GLN A 302 19.30 9.58 11.35
C GLN A 302 19.10 10.82 12.28
N ARG A 303 17.96 11.49 12.21
CA ARG A 303 17.58 12.57 13.14
C ARG A 303 16.15 12.48 13.69
N LYS A 304 15.33 11.52 13.27
CA LYS A 304 13.99 11.30 13.85
C LYS A 304 13.65 9.81 13.77
N ILE A 305 13.60 9.18 14.94
CA ILE A 305 13.48 7.73 15.12
C ILE A 305 12.05 7.20 14.89
N GLY A 306 11.03 8.07 14.76
CA GLY A 306 9.62 7.65 14.64
C GLY A 306 9.07 7.35 13.23
N GLY A 307 9.86 7.53 12.16
CA GLY A 307 9.33 7.66 10.80
C GLY A 307 8.69 6.42 10.17
N GLY A 308 9.44 5.34 9.91
CA GLY A 308 8.99 4.36 8.90
C GLY A 308 8.72 2.93 9.37
N SER A 309 8.53 2.68 10.66
CA SER A 309 7.89 1.42 11.11
C SER A 309 6.46 1.27 10.57
N VAL A 310 5.84 2.40 10.21
CA VAL A 310 4.52 2.52 9.56
C VAL A 310 4.43 1.74 8.25
N SER A 311 5.51 1.72 7.46
CA SER A 311 5.58 1.00 6.19
C SER A 311 5.47 -0.51 6.42
N ALA A 312 6.09 -1.06 7.47
CA ALA A 312 6.05 -2.50 7.77
C ALA A 312 4.64 -2.96 8.20
N LEU A 313 3.98 -2.18 9.06
CA LEU A 313 2.68 -2.48 9.63
C LEU A 313 1.55 -2.42 8.61
N LEU A 314 1.55 -1.38 7.78
CA LEU A 314 0.60 -1.26 6.67
C LEU A 314 0.79 -2.37 5.62
N GLN A 315 1.96 -3.01 5.58
CA GLN A 315 2.31 -3.99 4.55
C GLN A 315 2.05 -5.43 4.98
N LEU A 316 2.13 -5.74 6.28
CA LEU A 316 1.73 -7.05 6.81
C LEU A 316 0.21 -7.26 6.81
N GLY A 317 -0.59 -6.19 6.89
CA GLY A 317 -2.05 -6.28 6.77
C GLY A 317 -2.57 -6.42 5.32
N VAL A 318 -1.70 -6.33 4.31
CA VAL A 318 -2.06 -6.38 2.87
C VAL A 318 -1.71 -7.73 2.23
N THR A 319 -0.91 -8.56 2.89
CA THR A 319 -0.61 -9.95 2.50
C THR A 319 -1.41 -10.94 3.29
#